data_AF-A0A7L0KL49-F1
#
_entry.id   AF-A0A7L0KL49-F1
#
_cell.length_a   1.000
_cell.length_b   1.000
_cell.length_c   1.000
_cell.angle_alpha   90.00
_cell.angle_beta   90.00
_cell.angle_gamma   90.00
#
_symmetry.space_group_name_H-M   'P 1'
#
loop_
_entity.id
_entity.type
_entity.pdbx_description
1 polymer ?
#
loop_
_entity_poly.entity_id
_entity_poly.type
_entity_poly.pdbx_seq_one_letter_code
_entity_poly.pdbx_strand_id
1 'polypeptide(L)'
;MAVGTQLGLLLWKNLVYRRRQRVQLAIELLWPLFLFFILIAVRQSHPPFQQHQCHFPNKALPSAGTLPWLQGIICNMNNPCFQHPTAGEAPGMVGNFNGSLLSRLLAESRRALLRAEGQQLPRRFIQLLPALRGLAALTPAPPAWPLRDLLREDETFSRFLRTNASLPPALVDELMGARLSPHVV
;
A
#
# COMPACT_ATOMS: atom_id res chain seq x y z
N MET A 1 -37.67 -71.70 -36.28
CA MET A 1 -37.22 -71.50 -34.88
C MET A 1 -35.81 -72.06 -34.62
N ALA A 2 -34.88 -71.96 -35.58
CA ALA A 2 -33.55 -72.61 -35.48
C ALA A 2 -32.42 -71.67 -34.99
N VAL A 3 -32.58 -70.36 -35.13
CA VAL A 3 -31.52 -69.38 -34.85
C VAL A 3 -31.26 -69.23 -33.34
N GLY A 4 -32.31 -69.24 -32.52
CA GLY A 4 -32.18 -69.07 -31.06
C GLY A 4 -31.46 -70.24 -30.38
N THR A 5 -31.71 -71.47 -30.83
CA THR A 5 -31.03 -72.66 -30.30
C THR A 5 -29.56 -72.70 -30.70
N GLN A 6 -29.22 -72.35 -31.95
CA GLN A 6 -27.82 -72.19 -32.38
C GLN A 6 -27.09 -71.07 -31.63
N LEU A 7 -27.73 -69.91 -31.42
CA LEU A 7 -27.16 -68.80 -30.66
C LEU A 7 -26.90 -69.18 -29.20
N GLY A 8 -27.84 -69.87 -28.56
CA GLY A 8 -27.69 -70.35 -27.18
C GLY A 8 -26.52 -71.32 -27.04
N LEU A 9 -26.34 -72.23 -28.00
CA LEU A 9 -25.24 -73.20 -28.00
C LEU A 9 -23.87 -72.51 -28.20
N LEU A 10 -23.81 -71.46 -29.02
CA LEU A 10 -22.62 -70.62 -29.21
C LEU A 10 -22.27 -69.82 -27.95
N LEU A 11 -23.25 -69.21 -27.28
CA LEU A 11 -23.03 -68.49 -26.03
C LEU A 11 -22.60 -69.45 -24.91
N TRP A 12 -23.23 -70.62 -24.81
CA TRP A 12 -22.85 -71.66 -23.86
C TRP A 12 -21.41 -72.12 -24.08
N LYS A 13 -21.03 -72.36 -25.34
CA LYS A 13 -19.64 -72.70 -25.70
C LYS A 13 -18.66 -71.63 -25.19
N ASN A 14 -18.92 -70.36 -25.51
CA ASN A 14 -18.07 -69.24 -25.09
C ASN A 14 -18.00 -69.07 -23.56
N LEU A 15 -19.13 -69.27 -22.86
CA LEU A 15 -19.20 -69.20 -21.40
C LEU A 15 -18.40 -70.34 -20.75
N VAL A 16 -18.55 -71.58 -21.26
CA VAL A 16 -17.81 -72.74 -20.76
C VAL A 16 -16.31 -72.60 -20.98
N TYR A 17 -15.88 -72.04 -22.13
CA TYR A 17 -14.47 -71.74 -22.36
C TYR A 17 -13.91 -70.77 -21.31
N ARG A 18 -14.61 -69.66 -21.03
CA ARG A 18 -14.20 -68.72 -19.98
C ARG A 18 -14.24 -69.32 -18.57
N ARG A 19 -15.21 -70.20 -18.28
CA ARG A 19 -15.34 -70.90 -16.99
C ARG A 19 -14.21 -71.91 -16.74
N ARG A 20 -13.71 -72.56 -17.79
CA ARG A 20 -12.57 -73.49 -17.71
C ARG A 20 -11.25 -72.73 -17.50
N GLN A 21 -11.13 -71.52 -18.04
CA GLN A 21 -9.91 -70.71 -17.93
C GLN A 21 -10.00 -69.66 -16.80
N ARG A 22 -10.08 -70.16 -15.55
CA ARG A 22 -10.34 -69.33 -14.35
C ARG A 22 -9.33 -68.19 -14.14
N VAL A 23 -8.06 -68.41 -14.48
CA VAL A 23 -6.99 -67.41 -14.31
C VAL A 23 -7.20 -66.22 -15.25
N GLN A 24 -7.49 -66.47 -16.53
CA GLN A 24 -7.73 -65.40 -17.50
C GLN A 24 -8.99 -64.60 -17.14
N LEU A 25 -10.07 -65.27 -16.72
CA LEU A 25 -11.29 -64.61 -16.27
C LEU A 25 -11.04 -63.71 -15.05
N ALA A 26 -10.22 -64.18 -14.09
CA ALA A 26 -9.87 -63.40 -12.91
C ALA A 26 -9.05 -62.16 -13.27
N ILE A 27 -8.06 -62.28 -14.15
CA ILE A 27 -7.26 -61.14 -14.63
C ILE A 27 -8.14 -60.14 -15.39
N GLU A 28 -9.02 -60.62 -16.26
CA GLU A 28 -9.93 -59.78 -17.03
C GLU A 28 -10.90 -58.98 -16.15
N LEU A 29 -11.31 -59.53 -14.99
CA LEU A 29 -12.15 -58.83 -14.02
C LEU A 29 -11.36 -57.92 -13.07
N LEU A 30 -10.19 -58.36 -12.62
CA LEU A 30 -9.34 -57.60 -11.69
C LEU A 30 -8.65 -56.42 -12.35
N TRP A 31 -8.29 -56.53 -13.63
CA TRP A 31 -7.63 -55.47 -14.39
C TRP A 31 -8.41 -54.14 -14.39
N PRO A 32 -9.69 -54.07 -14.80
CA PRO A 32 -10.46 -52.84 -14.75
C PRO A 32 -10.66 -52.35 -13.31
N LEU A 33 -10.89 -53.25 -12.34
CA LEU A 33 -11.01 -52.87 -10.93
C LEU A 33 -9.74 -52.19 -10.42
N PHE A 34 -8.56 -52.73 -10.74
CA PHE A 34 -7.26 -52.15 -10.39
C PHE A 34 -7.07 -50.76 -10.99
N LEU A 35 -7.42 -50.58 -12.26
CA LEU A 35 -7.39 -49.25 -12.90
C LEU A 35 -8.31 -48.24 -12.19
N PHE A 36 -9.52 -48.66 -11.80
CA PHE A 36 -10.43 -47.79 -11.04
C PHE A 36 -9.88 -47.43 -9.66
N PHE A 37 -9.26 -48.38 -8.95
CA PHE A 37 -8.62 -48.10 -7.66
C PHE A 37 -7.52 -47.05 -7.79
N ILE A 38 -6.68 -47.13 -8.83
CA ILE A 38 -5.66 -46.11 -9.10
C ILE A 38 -6.32 -44.75 -9.35
N LEU A 39 -7.35 -44.68 -10.19
CA LEU A 39 -8.05 -43.42 -10.50
C LEU A 39 -8.67 -42.80 -9.25
N ILE A 40 -9.28 -43.60 -8.37
CA ILE A 40 -9.82 -43.13 -7.10
C ILE A 40 -8.72 -42.62 -6.18
N ALA A 41 -7.59 -43.32 -6.09
CA ALA A 41 -6.45 -42.88 -5.29
C ALA A 41 -5.89 -41.54 -5.79
N VAL A 42 -5.72 -41.38 -7.10
CA VAL A 42 -5.31 -40.10 -7.71
C VAL A 42 -6.33 -39.00 -7.43
N ARG A 43 -7.63 -39.31 -7.53
CA ARG A 43 -8.70 -38.34 -7.21
C ARG A 43 -8.69 -37.93 -5.74
N GLN A 44 -8.39 -38.85 -4.83
CA GLN A 44 -8.30 -38.55 -3.40
C GLN A 44 -7.10 -37.66 -3.06
N SER A 45 -6.00 -37.79 -3.80
CA SER A 45 -4.82 -36.91 -3.68
C SER A 45 -5.08 -35.48 -4.15
N HIS A 46 -6.08 -35.26 -5.00
CA HIS A 46 -6.43 -33.96 -5.57
C HIS A 46 -7.88 -33.58 -5.23
N PRO A 47 -8.17 -33.20 -3.96
CA PRO A 47 -9.50 -32.74 -3.59
C PRO A 47 -9.88 -31.48 -4.38
N PRO A 48 -11.18 -31.26 -4.67
CA PRO A 48 -11.63 -30.10 -5.41
C PRO A 48 -11.33 -28.81 -4.64
N PHE A 49 -10.70 -27.84 -5.32
CA PHE A 49 -10.45 -26.52 -4.74
C PHE A 49 -11.73 -25.70 -4.75
N GLN A 50 -12.28 -25.41 -3.57
CA GLN A 50 -13.46 -24.56 -3.43
C GLN A 50 -13.03 -23.09 -3.46
N GLN A 51 -13.46 -22.36 -4.49
CA GLN A 51 -13.30 -20.91 -4.56
C GLN A 51 -14.64 -20.24 -4.23
N HIS A 52 -14.59 -19.20 -3.41
CA HIS A 52 -15.75 -18.34 -3.19
C HIS A 52 -16.01 -17.46 -4.42
N GLN A 53 -17.19 -16.84 -4.50
CA GLN A 53 -17.45 -15.82 -5.50
C GLN A 53 -16.46 -14.67 -5.29
N CYS A 54 -15.55 -14.52 -6.26
CA CYS A 54 -14.40 -13.65 -6.15
C CYS A 54 -14.72 -12.27 -6.76
N HIS A 55 -14.63 -11.24 -5.93
CA HIS A 55 -14.78 -9.85 -6.32
C HIS A 55 -13.43 -9.15 -6.32
N PHE A 56 -13.17 -8.36 -7.36
CA PHE A 56 -11.89 -7.70 -7.55
C PHE A 56 -12.06 -6.18 -7.47
N PRO A 57 -11.15 -5.47 -6.79
CA PRO A 57 -11.17 -4.02 -6.81
C PRO A 57 -10.80 -3.51 -8.22
N ASN A 58 -11.44 -2.42 -8.62
CA ASN A 58 -11.16 -1.77 -9.90
C ASN A 58 -9.74 -1.20 -9.94
N LYS A 59 -9.07 -1.31 -11.10
CA LYS A 59 -7.77 -0.68 -11.36
C LYS A 59 -7.96 0.49 -12.31
N ALA A 60 -7.56 1.68 -11.87
CA ALA A 60 -7.56 2.86 -12.70
C ALA A 60 -6.44 2.77 -13.75
N LEU A 61 -6.75 3.11 -15.00
CA LEU A 61 -5.75 3.34 -16.03
C LEU A 61 -5.14 4.73 -15.86
N PRO A 62 -3.95 5.00 -16.44
CA PRO A 62 -3.33 6.33 -16.38
C PRO A 62 -4.24 7.47 -16.88
N SER A 63 -5.16 7.17 -17.79
CA SER A 63 -6.16 8.11 -18.32
C SER A 63 -7.18 8.62 -17.28
N ALA A 64 -7.43 7.85 -16.22
CA ALA A 64 -8.27 8.28 -15.09
C ALA A 64 -7.52 9.14 -14.06
N GLY A 65 -6.21 9.35 -14.27
CA GLY A 65 -5.32 10.11 -13.40
C GLY A 65 -4.12 9.28 -12.92
N THR A 66 -2.97 9.91 -12.80
CA THR A 66 -1.71 9.25 -12.38
C THR A 66 -1.75 8.78 -10.92
N LEU A 67 -2.40 9.53 -10.03
CA LEU A 67 -2.54 9.18 -8.62
C LEU A 67 -3.42 7.94 -8.38
N PRO A 68 -4.68 7.85 -8.88
CA PRO A 68 -5.48 6.63 -8.73
C PRO A 68 -4.86 5.42 -9.45
N TRP A 69 -4.12 5.64 -10.54
CA TRP A 69 -3.34 4.59 -11.21
C TRP A 69 -2.21 4.05 -10.33
N LEU A 70 -1.34 4.92 -9.80
CA LEU A 70 -0.25 4.51 -8.89
C LEU A 70 -0.79 3.84 -7.63
N GLN A 71 -1.87 4.38 -7.07
CA GLN A 71 -2.51 3.79 -5.91
C GLN A 71 -3.09 2.40 -6.22
N GLY A 72 -3.68 2.22 -7.42
CA GLY A 72 -4.15 0.92 -7.90
C GLY A 72 -3.04 -0.10 -8.07
N ILE A 73 -1.85 0.34 -8.50
CA ILE A 73 -0.66 -0.53 -8.53
C ILE A 73 -0.28 -0.88 -7.10
N ILE A 74 0.09 0.10 -6.26
CA ILE A 74 0.67 -0.13 -4.94
C ILE A 74 -0.29 -0.86 -3.98
N CYS A 75 -1.56 -0.46 -3.93
CA CYS A 75 -2.51 -1.04 -2.97
C CYS A 75 -3.07 -2.40 -3.40
N ASN A 76 -3.15 -2.69 -4.71
CA ASN A 76 -3.77 -3.91 -5.23
C ASN A 76 -2.80 -4.74 -6.09
N MET A 77 -1.50 -4.78 -5.77
CA MET A 77 -0.50 -5.56 -6.52
C MET A 77 -0.82 -7.06 -6.54
N ASN A 78 -1.28 -7.61 -5.41
CA ASN A 78 -1.48 -9.05 -5.24
C ASN A 78 -2.88 -9.54 -5.67
N ASN A 79 -3.71 -8.68 -6.28
CA ASN A 79 -5.09 -8.98 -6.68
C ASN A 79 -5.86 -9.77 -5.61
N PRO A 80 -6.03 -9.22 -4.39
CA PRO A 80 -6.77 -9.91 -3.35
C PRO A 80 -8.20 -10.20 -3.82
N CYS A 81 -8.63 -11.42 -3.58
CA CYS A 81 -9.97 -11.90 -3.90
C CYS A 81 -10.88 -11.64 -2.70
N PHE A 82 -11.97 -10.88 -2.90
CA PHE A 82 -12.96 -10.59 -1.85
C PHE A 82 -14.21 -11.44 -2.02
N GLN A 83 -14.81 -11.87 -0.92
CA GLN A 83 -16.08 -12.62 -0.92
C GLN A 83 -17.31 -11.76 -1.23
N HIS A 84 -17.16 -10.43 -1.14
CA HIS A 84 -18.25 -9.48 -1.28
C HIS A 84 -17.91 -8.43 -2.33
N PRO A 85 -18.91 -7.89 -3.05
CA PRO A 85 -18.69 -6.89 -4.07
C PRO A 85 -17.96 -5.67 -3.50
N THR A 86 -16.91 -5.25 -4.20
CA THR A 86 -16.15 -4.05 -3.81
C THR A 86 -16.92 -2.79 -4.22
N ALA A 87 -16.70 -1.66 -3.55
CA ALA A 87 -17.46 -0.43 -3.85
C ALA A 87 -17.29 0.06 -5.31
N GLY A 88 -16.19 -0.30 -5.98
CA GLY A 88 -15.97 -0.05 -7.40
C GLY A 88 -16.80 -0.90 -8.37
N GLU A 89 -17.47 -1.96 -7.91
CA GLU A 89 -18.41 -2.74 -8.71
C GLU A 89 -19.85 -2.20 -8.64
N ALA A 90 -20.15 -1.32 -7.67
CA ALA A 90 -21.45 -0.70 -7.53
C ALA A 90 -21.66 0.38 -8.62
N PRO A 91 -22.86 0.48 -9.22
CA PRO A 91 -23.14 1.49 -10.23
C PRO A 91 -22.99 2.90 -9.65
N GLY A 92 -22.25 3.76 -10.35
CA GLY A 92 -22.03 5.15 -9.97
C GLY A 92 -20.85 5.40 -9.01
N MET A 93 -20.17 4.37 -8.51
CA MET A 93 -18.96 4.52 -7.69
C MET A 93 -17.72 4.01 -8.45
N VAL A 94 -16.75 4.90 -8.69
CA VAL A 94 -15.56 4.60 -9.52
C VAL A 94 -14.28 4.52 -8.67
N GLY A 95 -14.33 4.82 -7.38
CA GLY A 95 -13.12 4.93 -6.55
C GLY A 95 -13.22 4.18 -5.23
N ASN A 96 -12.35 3.17 -5.04
CA ASN A 96 -12.17 2.46 -3.77
C ASN A 96 -11.19 3.17 -2.79
N PHE A 97 -10.73 4.39 -3.12
CA PHE A 97 -9.58 5.03 -2.47
C PHE A 97 -9.89 6.26 -1.61
N ASN A 98 -11.17 6.60 -1.40
CA ASN A 98 -11.57 7.76 -0.58
C ASN A 98 -11.10 7.69 0.88
N GLY A 99 -10.76 6.50 1.38
CA GLY A 99 -10.26 6.29 2.75
C GLY A 99 -8.74 6.46 2.92
N SER A 100 -7.95 6.56 1.85
CA SER A 100 -6.49 6.57 1.99
C SER A 100 -5.97 7.89 2.56
N LEU A 101 -4.93 7.82 3.40
CA LEU A 101 -4.25 9.02 3.93
C LEU A 101 -3.72 9.89 2.79
N LEU A 102 -3.23 9.27 1.72
CA LEU A 102 -2.69 9.98 0.56
C LEU A 102 -3.77 10.80 -0.17
N SER A 103 -4.97 10.23 -0.38
CA SER A 103 -6.07 10.94 -1.05
C SER A 103 -6.61 12.07 -0.17
N ARG A 104 -6.66 11.87 1.16
CA ARG A 104 -7.02 12.91 2.14
C ARG A 104 -6.01 14.04 2.18
N LEU A 105 -4.72 13.73 2.28
CA LEU A 105 -3.63 14.72 2.26
C LEU A 105 -3.63 15.52 0.97
N LEU A 106 -3.84 14.87 -0.18
CA LEU A 106 -3.93 15.57 -1.47
C LEU A 106 -5.17 16.47 -1.56
N ALA A 107 -6.31 16.02 -1.03
CA ALA A 107 -7.52 16.84 -0.98
C ALA A 107 -7.36 18.04 -0.04
N GLU A 108 -6.73 17.86 1.11
CA GLU A 108 -6.42 18.95 2.04
C GLU A 108 -5.40 19.93 1.47
N SER A 109 -4.30 19.44 0.87
CA SER A 109 -3.29 20.30 0.25
C SER A 109 -3.88 21.09 -0.90
N ARG A 110 -4.72 20.48 -1.75
CA ARG A 110 -5.43 21.19 -2.82
C ARG A 110 -6.38 22.25 -2.26
N ARG A 111 -7.13 21.96 -1.20
CA ARG A 111 -8.01 22.95 -0.54
C ARG A 111 -7.19 24.08 0.10
N ALA A 112 -6.06 23.77 0.72
CA ALA A 112 -5.16 24.76 1.29
C ALA A 112 -4.55 25.65 0.21
N LEU A 113 -4.14 25.07 -0.93
CA LEU A 113 -3.61 25.78 -2.08
C LEU A 113 -4.67 26.72 -2.69
N LEU A 114 -5.89 26.22 -2.90
CA LEU A 114 -7.01 27.03 -3.40
C LEU A 114 -7.42 28.14 -2.42
N ARG A 115 -7.30 27.90 -1.11
CA ARG A 115 -7.48 28.95 -0.08
C ARG A 115 -6.33 29.96 -0.07
N ALA A 116 -5.09 29.51 -0.28
CA ALA A 116 -3.92 30.37 -0.34
C ALA A 116 -3.94 31.26 -1.59
N GLU A 117 -4.46 30.74 -2.71
CA GLU A 117 -4.74 31.50 -3.93
C GLU A 117 -5.83 32.57 -3.72
N GLY A 118 -6.70 32.37 -2.72
CA GLY A 118 -7.63 33.36 -2.16
C GLY A 118 -6.95 34.49 -1.37
N GLN A 119 -5.96 35.16 -1.97
CA GLN A 119 -5.48 36.54 -1.77
C GLN A 119 -5.38 37.19 -0.36
N GLN A 120 -5.53 36.52 0.77
CA GLN A 120 -5.50 37.21 2.07
C GLN A 120 -4.13 37.19 2.77
N LEU A 121 -3.44 36.06 2.78
CA LEU A 121 -2.17 35.93 3.50
C LEU A 121 -1.02 36.74 2.86
N PRO A 122 -0.74 36.63 1.54
CA PRO A 122 0.35 37.40 0.93
C PRO A 122 0.05 38.90 0.91
N ARG A 123 -1.23 39.30 0.70
CA ARG A 123 -1.60 40.73 0.73
C ARG A 123 -1.45 41.35 2.12
N ARG A 124 -1.84 40.66 3.20
CA ARG A 124 -1.64 41.16 4.57
C ARG A 124 -0.16 41.29 4.94
N PHE A 125 0.68 40.35 4.51
CA PHE A 125 2.13 40.45 4.70
C PHE A 125 2.74 41.63 3.91
N ILE A 126 2.33 41.82 2.67
CA ILE A 126 2.76 42.96 1.84
C ILE A 126 2.32 44.29 2.47
N GLN A 127 1.12 44.35 3.08
CA GLN A 127 0.63 45.53 3.80
C GLN A 127 1.39 45.83 5.10
N LEU A 128 1.96 44.82 5.76
CA LEU A 128 2.76 44.99 6.97
C LEU A 128 4.23 45.31 6.69
N LEU A 129 4.72 44.97 5.49
CA LEU A 129 6.08 45.26 5.04
C LEU A 129 6.49 46.75 5.13
N PRO A 130 5.65 47.73 4.73
CA PRO A 130 5.99 49.14 4.87
C PRO A 130 6.01 49.60 6.34
N ALA A 131 5.16 49.05 7.21
CA ALA A 131 5.20 49.36 8.65
C ALA A 131 6.49 48.84 9.31
N LEU A 132 6.92 47.63 8.93
CA LEU A 132 8.19 47.05 9.36
C LEU A 132 9.40 47.81 8.79
N ARG A 133 9.33 48.28 7.53
CA ARG A 133 10.37 49.15 6.95
C ARG A 133 10.43 50.53 7.61
N GLY A 134 9.29 51.10 8.01
CA GLY A 134 9.26 52.36 8.77
C GLY A 134 9.90 52.23 10.15
N LEU A 135 9.62 51.14 10.86
CA LEU A 135 10.29 50.78 12.12
C LEU A 135 11.79 50.54 11.92
N ALA A 136 12.19 49.87 10.83
CA ALA A 136 13.59 49.66 10.50
C ALA A 136 14.33 50.95 10.09
N ALA A 137 13.64 51.91 9.47
CA ALA A 137 14.20 53.20 9.07
C ALA A 137 14.34 54.19 10.24
N LEU A 138 13.58 54.02 11.32
CA LEU A 138 13.72 54.77 12.58
C LEU A 138 14.95 54.30 13.40
N THR A 139 15.53 53.15 13.05
CA THR A 139 16.74 52.61 13.67
C THR A 139 17.93 52.72 12.71
N PRO A 140 18.90 53.63 12.92
CA PRO A 140 20.04 53.80 12.01
C PRO A 140 21.10 52.69 12.12
N ALA A 141 20.81 51.58 12.80
CA ALA A 141 21.70 50.43 12.93
C ALA A 141 20.86 49.12 12.94
N PRO A 142 21.36 48.01 12.37
CA PRO A 142 20.74 46.71 12.60
C PRO A 142 20.65 46.48 14.12
N PRO A 143 19.57 45.89 14.65
CA PRO A 143 19.43 45.75 16.09
C PRO A 143 20.57 44.85 16.56
N ALA A 144 21.54 45.44 17.25
CA ALA A 144 22.71 44.76 17.75
C ALA A 144 22.30 44.16 19.11
N TRP A 145 21.63 43.00 19.04
CA TRP A 145 21.16 42.26 20.20
C TRP A 145 22.37 41.67 20.93
N PRO A 146 22.44 41.75 22.26
CA PRO A 146 23.49 41.08 23.01
C PRO A 146 23.31 39.57 22.84
N LEU A 147 24.43 38.86 22.73
CA LEU A 147 24.48 37.42 22.47
C LEU A 147 23.60 36.60 23.45
N ARG A 148 23.50 37.05 24.71
CA ARG A 148 22.62 36.47 25.73
C ARG A 148 21.13 36.45 25.41
N ASP A 149 20.63 37.40 24.63
CA ASP A 149 19.20 37.47 24.30
C ASP A 149 18.85 36.57 23.11
N LEU A 150 19.85 36.22 22.30
CA LEU A 150 19.70 35.30 21.16
C LEU A 150 19.85 33.83 21.59
N LEU A 151 20.67 33.59 22.60
CA LEU A 151 20.91 32.25 23.14
C LEU A 151 19.97 31.97 24.30
N ARG A 152 19.27 30.85 24.23
CA ARG A 152 18.45 30.39 25.34
C ARG A 152 19.34 29.97 26.51
N GLU A 153 18.98 30.40 27.72
CA GLU A 153 19.75 30.08 28.92
C GLU A 153 19.81 28.55 29.13
N ASP A 154 20.99 28.04 29.48
CA ASP A 154 21.30 26.62 29.74
C ASP A 154 21.06 25.63 28.58
N GLU A 155 21.01 26.11 27.34
CA GLU A 155 21.07 25.27 26.15
C GLU A 155 22.51 24.95 25.68
N THR A 156 22.64 24.20 24.59
CA THR A 156 23.88 23.58 24.12
C THR A 156 25.08 24.54 24.07
N PHE A 157 24.93 25.71 23.46
CA PHE A 157 26.03 26.66 23.31
C PHE A 157 26.28 27.52 24.55
N SER A 158 25.24 27.97 25.26
CA SER A 158 25.39 28.74 26.50
C SER A 158 25.98 27.90 27.64
N ARG A 159 25.62 26.60 27.71
CA ARG A 159 26.23 25.62 28.62
C ARG A 159 27.69 25.35 28.24
N PHE A 160 28.00 25.15 26.95
CA PHE A 160 29.37 24.95 26.50
C PHE A 160 30.29 26.10 26.93
N LEU A 161 29.88 27.35 26.72
CA LEU A 161 30.66 28.53 27.09
C LEU A 161 30.91 28.65 28.60
N ARG A 162 29.96 28.24 29.44
CA ARG A 162 30.08 28.33 30.90
C ARG A 162 30.82 27.17 31.56
N THR A 163 30.70 25.95 31.03
CA THR A 163 31.19 24.75 31.74
C THR A 163 32.33 24.03 31.04
N ASN A 164 32.45 24.13 29.72
CA ASN A 164 33.34 23.25 28.95
C ASN A 164 34.36 23.99 28.10
N ALA A 165 34.07 25.25 27.73
CA ALA A 165 35.07 26.17 27.25
C ALA A 165 35.92 26.56 28.45
N SER A 166 37.20 26.21 28.43
CA SER A 166 38.21 26.55 29.46
C SER A 166 38.52 28.05 29.50
N LEU A 167 37.48 28.87 29.57
CA LEU A 167 37.50 30.33 29.55
C LEU A 167 37.30 30.87 30.97
N PRO A 168 38.01 31.96 31.35
CA PRO A 168 37.74 32.64 32.61
C PRO A 168 36.30 33.18 32.64
N PRO A 169 35.59 33.14 33.79
CA PRO A 169 34.19 33.53 33.87
C PRO A 169 33.94 34.98 33.44
N ALA A 170 34.90 35.88 33.70
CA ALA A 170 34.84 37.27 33.28
C ALA A 170 34.78 37.45 31.74
N LEU A 171 35.50 36.59 31.00
CA LEU A 171 35.51 36.64 29.53
C LEU A 171 34.20 36.09 28.95
N VAL A 172 33.60 35.10 29.61
CA VAL A 172 32.30 34.53 29.20
C VAL A 172 31.19 35.58 29.36
N ASP A 173 31.20 36.35 30.44
CA ASP A 173 30.23 37.44 30.64
C ASP A 173 30.40 38.56 29.62
N GLU A 174 31.64 38.86 29.23
CA GLU A 174 31.95 39.83 28.17
C GLU A 174 31.46 39.35 26.79
N LEU A 175 31.70 38.07 26.46
CA LEU A 175 31.21 37.41 25.25
C LEU A 175 29.67 37.36 25.20
N MET A 176 29.02 37.04 26.31
CA MET A 176 27.55 37.04 26.40
C MET A 176 26.95 38.47 26.31
N GLY A 177 27.75 39.49 26.62
CA GLY A 177 27.42 40.90 26.40
C GLY A 177 27.77 41.44 25.01
N ALA A 178 28.50 40.67 24.20
CA ALA A 178 28.90 41.07 22.86
C ALA A 178 27.68 41.21 21.94
N ARG A 179 27.67 42.29 21.15
CA ARG A 179 26.58 42.60 20.22
C ARG A 179 26.91 42.10 18.83
N LEU A 180 26.06 41.25 18.27
CA LEU A 180 26.27 40.71 16.94
C LEU A 180 25.53 41.53 15.89
N SER A 181 26.24 41.97 14.85
CA SER A 181 25.64 42.54 13.64
C SER A 181 25.53 41.45 12.57
N PRO A 182 24.33 40.99 12.19
CA PRO A 182 24.19 40.07 11.08
C PRO A 182 24.52 40.82 9.78
N HIS A 183 25.67 40.51 9.18
CA HIS A 183 25.96 40.88 7.80
C HIS A 183 25.40 39.78 6.90
N VAL A 184 24.35 40.11 6.17
CA VAL A 184 23.76 39.24 5.14
C VAL A 184 24.50 39.54 3.84
N VAL A 185 25.24 38.56 3.32
CA VAL A 185 25.84 38.58 1.97
C VAL A 185 24.79 38.13 0.96
#